data_AF-A0AB34HB03-F1
#
_entry.id   AF-A0AB34HB03-F1
#
_cell.length_a   1.000
_cell.length_b   1.000
_cell.length_c   1.000
_cell.angle_alpha   90.00
_cell.angle_beta   90.00
_cell.angle_gamma   90.00
#
_symmetry.space_group_name_H-M   'P 1'
#
loop_
_entity.id
_entity.type
_entity.pdbx_description
1 polymer ?
#
loop_
_entity_poly.entity_id
_entity_poly.type
_entity_poly.pdbx_seq_one_letter_code
_entity_poly.pdbx_strand_id
1 'polypeptide(L)'
;MEKQTVPGQVSYLLNPMGRNYVLSLRPNRLLLPSRLRVFSFEEERDLLQDHPYLPRDCNYMGFVEGSQESEATLSTCLGGLRGILKMDDWVFQIEPIKDASSFEYIFYLLKDENFITNACGLTDEEIEQQITRRERPEVLEYTGRHSHRKCMELLLVFDPKRAQAPDVQAQ
;
A
#
# COMPACT_ATOMS: atom_id res chain seq x y z
N MET A 1 -8.51 -13.62 14.11
CA MET A 1 -9.10 -14.84 13.53
C MET A 1 -9.93 -14.45 12.32
N GLU A 2 -9.68 -15.06 11.16
CA GLU A 2 -10.42 -14.80 9.92
C GLU A 2 -11.74 -15.57 9.93
N LYS A 3 -12.82 -14.91 9.52
CA LYS A 3 -14.13 -15.56 9.34
C LYS A 3 -14.77 -15.06 8.05
N GLN A 4 -15.26 -15.98 7.23
CA GLN A 4 -16.01 -15.65 6.03
C GLN A 4 -17.47 -15.35 6.40
N THR A 5 -17.96 -14.17 6.01
CA THR A 5 -19.28 -13.68 6.46
C THR A 5 -20.30 -13.74 5.31
N VAL A 6 -19.87 -13.47 4.06
CA VAL A 6 -20.68 -13.44 2.83
C VAL A 6 -19.77 -13.85 1.65
N PRO A 7 -20.27 -14.34 0.48
CA PRO A 7 -19.40 -14.66 -0.65
C PRO A 7 -18.56 -13.46 -1.08
N GLY A 8 -17.24 -13.55 -0.90
CA GLY A 8 -16.30 -12.47 -1.20
C GLY A 8 -16.15 -11.40 -0.11
N GLN A 9 -16.71 -11.58 1.08
CA GLN A 9 -16.45 -10.70 2.24
C GLN A 9 -15.82 -11.50 3.38
N VAL A 10 -14.74 -10.97 3.92
CA VAL A 10 -14.00 -11.58 5.04
C VAL A 10 -13.94 -10.60 6.21
N SER A 11 -14.06 -11.13 7.41
CA SER A 11 -13.96 -10.37 8.65
C SER A 11 -12.69 -10.76 9.40
N TYR A 12 -11.94 -9.77 9.88
CA TYR A 12 -10.75 -9.96 10.69
C TYR A 12 -10.90 -9.30 12.05
N LEU A 13 -10.73 -10.09 13.12
CA LEU A 13 -10.58 -9.56 14.48
C LEU A 13 -9.11 -9.20 14.72
N LEU A 14 -8.84 -7.93 15.00
CA LEU A 14 -7.54 -7.37 15.35
C LEU A 14 -7.57 -6.82 16.77
N ASN A 15 -6.42 -6.81 17.46
CA ASN A 15 -6.29 -6.28 18.82
C ASN A 15 -5.14 -5.25 18.93
N PRO A 16 -5.18 -4.12 18.20
CA PRO A 16 -4.24 -3.03 18.43
C PRO A 16 -4.43 -2.48 19.85
N MET A 17 -3.31 -2.28 20.57
CA MET A 17 -3.26 -1.66 21.90
C MET A 17 -4.19 -2.31 22.94
N GLY A 18 -4.41 -3.63 22.87
CA GLY A 18 -5.24 -4.34 23.84
C GLY A 18 -6.76 -4.29 23.55
N ARG A 19 -7.21 -3.57 22.51
CA ARG A 19 -8.63 -3.43 22.19
C ARG A 19 -9.01 -4.17 20.91
N ASN A 20 -10.12 -4.91 20.97
CA ASN A 20 -10.66 -5.66 19.84
C ASN A 20 -11.36 -4.75 18.82
N TYR A 21 -11.00 -4.90 17.55
CA TYR A 21 -11.64 -4.27 16.41
C TYR A 21 -11.96 -5.32 15.35
N VAL A 22 -13.16 -5.25 14.78
CA VAL A 22 -13.59 -6.14 13.68
C VAL A 22 -13.50 -5.37 12.39
N LEU A 23 -12.65 -5.84 11.47
CA LEU A 23 -12.53 -5.27 10.13
C LEU A 23 -13.45 -6.05 9.19
N SER A 24 -14.22 -5.32 8.40
CA SER A 24 -15.04 -5.87 7.32
C SER A 24 -14.37 -5.58 5.98
N LEU A 25 -13.90 -6.63 5.31
CA LEU A 25 -13.03 -6.51 4.14
C LEU A 25 -13.65 -7.12 2.88
N ARG A 26 -13.37 -6.49 1.74
CA ARG A 26 -13.69 -6.99 0.40
C ARG A 26 -12.44 -7.06 -0.48
N PRO A 27 -12.29 -8.09 -1.33
CA PRO A 27 -11.20 -8.18 -2.28
C PRO A 27 -11.09 -6.93 -3.14
N ASN A 28 -9.89 -6.40 -3.25
CA ASN A 28 -9.56 -5.32 -4.17
C ASN A 28 -8.72 -5.86 -5.32
N ARG A 29 -9.34 -5.95 -6.49
CA ARG A 29 -8.74 -6.49 -7.72
C ARG A 29 -8.04 -5.43 -8.59
N LEU A 30 -8.03 -4.16 -8.15
CA LEU A 30 -7.50 -3.04 -8.92
C LEU A 30 -6.08 -2.62 -8.51
N LEU A 31 -5.64 -2.95 -7.29
CA LEU A 31 -4.36 -2.45 -6.76
C LEU A 31 -3.13 -3.14 -7.34
N LEU A 32 -3.15 -4.46 -7.55
CA LEU A 32 -2.00 -5.21 -8.06
C LEU A 32 -2.42 -6.12 -9.23
N PRO A 33 -1.78 -5.98 -10.42
CA PRO A 33 -2.01 -6.90 -11.51
C PRO A 33 -1.50 -8.30 -11.14
N SER A 34 -2.21 -9.35 -11.55
CA SER A 34 -1.82 -10.74 -11.29
C SER A 34 -0.47 -11.14 -11.92
N ARG A 35 0.06 -10.32 -12.83
CA ARG A 35 1.37 -10.49 -13.48
C ARG A 35 2.16 -9.20 -13.33
N LEU A 36 2.52 -8.87 -12.09
CA LEU A 36 3.40 -7.74 -11.82
C LEU A 36 4.78 -8.02 -12.43
N ARG A 37 5.41 -6.99 -12.98
CA ARG A 37 6.82 -7.04 -13.43
C ARG A 37 7.64 -6.32 -12.38
N VAL A 38 8.60 -7.01 -11.78
CA VAL A 38 9.53 -6.43 -10.81
C VAL A 38 10.90 -6.41 -11.45
N PHE A 39 11.57 -5.26 -11.37
CA PHE A 39 12.92 -5.09 -11.86
C PHE A 39 13.83 -4.80 -10.66
N SER A 40 14.88 -5.60 -10.48
CA SER A 40 15.90 -5.38 -9.47
C SER A 40 17.26 -5.17 -10.13
N PHE A 41 18.10 -4.38 -9.46
CA PHE A 41 19.47 -4.10 -9.90
C PHE A 41 20.39 -4.70 -8.85
N GLU A 42 21.18 -5.70 -9.23
CA GLU A 42 22.24 -6.23 -8.36
C GLU A 42 23.42 -5.24 -8.29
N GLU A 43 24.31 -5.44 -7.31
CA GLU A 43 25.47 -4.57 -7.07
C GLU A 43 26.38 -4.42 -8.30
N GLU A 44 26.39 -5.43 -9.18
CA GLU A 44 27.16 -5.47 -10.43
C GLU A 44 26.42 -4.85 -11.64
N ARG A 45 25.24 -4.24 -11.41
CA ARG A 45 24.36 -3.58 -12.40
C ARG A 45 23.63 -4.52 -13.36
N ASP A 46 23.59 -5.80 -13.09
CA ASP A 46 22.74 -6.71 -13.85
C ASP A 46 21.26 -6.45 -13.55
N LEU A 47 20.48 -6.35 -14.61
CA LEU A 47 19.03 -6.16 -14.55
C LEU A 47 18.36 -7.53 -14.41
N LEU A 48 17.75 -7.76 -13.25
CA LEU A 48 16.91 -8.92 -13.02
C LEU A 48 15.44 -8.54 -13.22
N GLN A 49 14.71 -9.38 -13.94
CA GLN A 49 13.28 -9.22 -14.17
C GLN A 49 12.51 -10.41 -13.62
N ASP A 50 11.67 -10.15 -12.63
CA ASP A 50 10.82 -11.13 -11.98
C ASP A 50 9.33 -10.94 -12.31
N HIS A 51 8.60 -12.05 -12.23
CA HIS A 51 7.15 -12.11 -12.42
C HIS A 51 6.47 -12.82 -11.24
N PRO A 52 6.41 -12.19 -10.06
CA PRO A 52 5.77 -12.82 -8.91
C PRO A 52 4.30 -13.10 -9.21
N TYR A 53 3.87 -14.33 -8.92
CA TYR A 53 2.47 -14.70 -8.99
C TYR A 53 1.71 -14.12 -7.80
N LEU A 54 0.76 -13.23 -8.06
CA LEU A 54 -0.11 -12.65 -7.04
C LEU A 54 -1.52 -13.23 -7.19
N PRO A 55 -2.06 -13.93 -6.17
CA PRO A 55 -3.44 -14.38 -6.18
C PRO A 55 -4.43 -13.22 -6.39
N ARG A 56 -5.58 -13.48 -7.01
CA ARG A 56 -6.56 -12.42 -7.30
C ARG A 56 -7.29 -11.89 -6.06
N ASP A 57 -7.49 -12.75 -5.07
CA ASP A 57 -8.24 -12.45 -3.86
C ASP A 57 -7.29 -12.49 -2.65
N CYS A 58 -6.20 -11.72 -2.72
CA CYS A 58 -5.26 -11.56 -1.61
C CYS A 58 -5.02 -10.11 -1.18
N ASN A 59 -5.51 -9.13 -1.95
CA ASN A 59 -5.56 -7.72 -1.55
C ASN A 59 -6.99 -7.36 -1.19
N TYR A 60 -7.14 -6.54 -0.15
CA TYR A 60 -8.41 -6.24 0.46
C TYR A 60 -8.50 -4.75 0.80
N MET A 61 -9.70 -4.19 0.66
CA MET A 61 -10.05 -2.90 1.24
C MET A 61 -11.28 -3.06 2.13
N GLY A 62 -11.42 -2.20 3.12
CA GLY A 62 -12.54 -2.26 4.03
C GLY A 62 -12.53 -1.16 5.08
N PHE A 63 -13.24 -1.43 6.16
CA PHE A 63 -13.46 -0.50 7.26
C PHE A 63 -13.64 -1.29 8.56
N VAL A 64 -13.60 -0.60 9.69
CA VAL A 64 -13.88 -1.13 11.01
C VAL A 64 -15.38 -1.07 11.26
N GLU A 65 -15.96 -2.20 11.67
CA GLU A 65 -17.37 -2.27 12.01
C GLU A 65 -17.71 -1.28 13.14
N GLY A 66 -18.72 -0.44 12.90
CA GLY A 66 -19.14 0.59 13.84
C GLY A 66 -18.40 1.93 13.75
N SER A 67 -17.42 2.09 12.86
CA SER A 67 -16.75 3.38 12.58
C SER A 67 -17.07 3.88 11.17
N GLN A 68 -17.50 5.14 11.05
CA GLN A 68 -17.89 5.74 9.76
C GLN A 68 -16.71 6.27 8.95
N GLU A 69 -15.58 6.58 9.59
CA GLU A 69 -14.43 7.24 8.95
C GLU A 69 -13.18 6.35 8.89
N SER A 70 -13.32 5.07 9.28
CA SER A 70 -12.21 4.13 9.23
C SER A 70 -11.98 3.56 7.83
N GLU A 71 -10.71 3.35 7.50
CA GLU A 71 -10.28 2.77 6.23
C GLU A 71 -9.21 1.70 6.49
N ALA A 72 -9.32 0.57 5.81
CA ALA A 72 -8.34 -0.50 5.89
C ALA A 72 -7.91 -0.91 4.48
N THR A 73 -6.60 -1.01 4.26
CA THR A 73 -6.00 -1.62 3.05
C THR A 73 -5.05 -2.71 3.49
N LEU A 74 -5.39 -3.96 3.18
CA LEU A 74 -4.67 -5.13 3.67
C LEU A 74 -4.29 -6.08 2.54
N SER A 75 -3.18 -6.79 2.71
CA SER A 75 -2.66 -7.77 1.77
C SER A 75 -2.24 -9.04 2.50
N THR A 76 -2.51 -10.17 1.85
CA THR A 76 -2.07 -11.52 2.25
C THR A 76 -1.26 -12.20 1.14
N CYS A 77 -0.93 -11.46 0.08
CA CYS A 77 -0.39 -12.03 -1.16
C CYS A 77 0.98 -12.68 -1.02
N LEU A 78 1.78 -12.24 -0.05
CA LEU A 78 3.14 -12.74 0.21
C LEU A 78 3.23 -13.46 1.57
N GLY A 79 2.11 -13.97 2.07
CA GLY A 79 2.04 -14.63 3.37
C GLY A 79 1.93 -13.65 4.55
N GLY A 80 1.00 -13.97 5.47
CA GLY A 80 0.65 -13.13 6.62
C GLY A 80 -0.18 -11.90 6.22
N LEU A 81 -0.89 -11.33 7.20
CA LEU A 81 -1.68 -10.11 7.02
C LEU A 81 -0.78 -8.88 7.16
N ARG A 82 -0.71 -8.06 6.12
CA ARG A 82 0.05 -6.80 6.08
C ARG A 82 -0.84 -5.65 5.63
N GLY A 83 -0.54 -4.44 6.04
CA GLY A 83 -1.13 -3.25 5.43
C GLY A 83 -1.40 -2.12 6.41
N ILE A 84 -2.36 -1.26 6.08
CA ILE A 84 -2.63 -0.02 6.80
C ILE A 84 -4.08 -0.02 7.28
N LEU A 85 -4.27 0.39 8.53
CA LEU A 85 -5.55 0.62 9.17
C LEU A 85 -5.60 2.05 9.71
N LYS A 86 -6.47 2.88 9.13
CA LYS A 86 -6.77 4.23 9.57
C LYS A 86 -8.06 4.23 10.40
N MET A 87 -8.00 4.80 11.59
CA MET A 87 -9.15 4.95 12.50
C MET A 87 -9.00 6.27 13.27
N ASP A 88 -10.03 7.11 13.26
CA ASP A 88 -10.03 8.39 13.98
C ASP A 88 -8.72 9.17 13.71
N ASP A 89 -7.92 9.42 14.75
CA ASP A 89 -6.64 10.14 14.69
C ASP A 89 -5.40 9.24 14.51
N TRP A 90 -5.58 7.94 14.27
CA TRP A 90 -4.49 6.97 14.26
C TRP A 90 -4.40 6.21 12.94
N VAL A 91 -3.17 6.08 12.46
CA VAL A 91 -2.84 5.24 11.31
C VAL A 91 -1.91 4.13 11.80
N PHE A 92 -2.35 2.88 11.67
CA PHE A 92 -1.55 1.72 12.05
C PHE A 92 -1.04 0.99 10.81
N GLN A 93 0.23 0.63 10.82
CA GLN A 93 0.78 -0.37 9.93
C GLN A 93 0.80 -1.73 10.65
N ILE A 94 0.29 -2.75 9.96
CA ILE A 94 0.18 -4.12 10.45
C ILE A 94 1.21 -4.96 9.71
N GLU A 95 2.02 -5.71 10.46
CA GLU A 95 2.95 -6.69 9.89
C GLU A 95 2.90 -8.01 10.65
N PRO A 96 3.11 -9.15 9.97
CA PRO A 96 3.30 -10.43 10.64
C PRO A 96 4.66 -10.45 11.34
N ILE A 97 4.70 -11.04 12.53
CA ILE A 97 5.96 -11.30 13.22
C ILE A 97 6.71 -12.39 12.46
N LYS A 98 7.98 -12.14 12.12
CA LYS A 98 8.84 -13.12 11.43
C LYS A 98 9.05 -14.34 12.34
N ASP A 99 9.00 -15.54 11.75
CA ASP A 99 9.26 -16.81 12.42
C ASP A 99 8.32 -17.16 13.59
N ALA A 100 7.20 -16.44 13.74
CA ALA A 100 6.18 -16.79 14.72
C ALA A 100 5.52 -18.12 14.36
N SER A 101 5.36 -18.98 15.36
CA SER A 101 4.66 -20.28 15.21
C SER A 101 3.14 -20.12 15.10
N SER A 102 2.61 -18.93 15.38
CA SER A 102 1.19 -18.61 15.38
C SER A 102 0.90 -17.31 14.61
N PHE A 103 -0.38 -16.99 14.38
CA PHE A 103 -0.81 -15.78 13.67
C PHE A 103 -0.66 -14.54 14.55
N GLU A 104 0.58 -14.12 14.77
CA GLU A 104 0.93 -12.94 15.56
C GLU A 104 1.29 -11.75 14.66
N TYR A 105 0.82 -10.58 15.08
CA TYR A 105 0.95 -9.34 14.34
C TYR A 105 1.49 -8.25 15.24
N ILE A 106 2.35 -7.41 14.67
CA ILE A 106 2.78 -6.16 15.29
C ILE A 106 2.04 -4.99 14.64
N PHE A 107 1.64 -4.03 15.48
CA PHE A 107 0.98 -2.80 15.05
C PHE A 107 1.92 -1.63 15.29
N TYR A 108 2.40 -1.03 14.21
CA TYR A 108 3.18 0.20 14.27
C TYR A 108 2.24 1.39 14.17
N LEU A 109 2.25 2.24 15.19
CA LEU A 109 1.58 3.53 15.05
C LEU A 109 2.41 4.45 14.15
N LEU A 110 1.83 4.83 13.04
CA LEU A 110 2.38 5.81 12.11
C LEU A 110 1.98 7.20 12.66
N LYS A 111 2.97 7.95 13.16
CA LYS A 111 2.73 9.34 13.55
C LYS A 111 2.41 10.16 12.30
N ASP A 112 1.49 11.11 12.44
CA ASP A 112 0.97 12.03 11.42
C ASP A 112 2.04 12.94 10.75
N GLU A 113 3.31 12.74 11.08
CA GLU A 113 4.41 13.42 10.42
C GLU A 113 4.64 12.79 9.04
N ASN A 114 3.95 13.36 8.05
CA ASN A 114 4.36 13.40 6.65
C ASN A 114 4.14 12.14 5.79
N PHE A 115 3.09 11.35 6.04
CA PHE A 115 2.73 10.25 5.11
C PHE A 115 2.36 10.75 3.70
N ILE A 116 1.97 12.02 3.56
CA ILE A 116 1.60 12.65 2.27
C ILE A 116 2.65 13.67 1.79
N THR A 117 3.37 14.34 2.69
CA THR A 117 4.27 15.45 2.34
C THR A 117 5.71 15.02 2.01
N ASN A 118 6.11 13.81 2.36
CA ASN A 118 7.41 13.27 1.94
C ASN A 118 7.26 12.40 0.68
N ALA A 119 6.71 12.96 -0.40
CA ALA A 119 6.88 12.36 -1.72
C ALA A 119 8.39 12.24 -1.96
N CYS A 120 8.91 11.01 -2.00
CA CYS A 120 10.35 10.84 -2.05
C CYS A 120 10.91 11.36 -3.38
N GLY A 121 11.98 12.14 -3.30
CA GLY A 121 12.83 12.44 -4.44
C GLY A 121 12.86 13.90 -4.88
N LEU A 122 11.88 14.73 -4.50
CA LEU A 122 11.86 16.17 -4.82
C LEU A 122 11.12 16.97 -3.74
N THR A 123 11.66 18.12 -3.33
CA THR A 123 10.93 19.13 -2.54
C THR A 123 9.88 19.83 -3.40
N ASP A 124 8.90 20.49 -2.78
CA ASP A 124 7.91 21.29 -3.50
C ASP A 124 8.57 22.30 -4.46
N GLU A 125 9.68 22.92 -4.03
CA GLU A 125 10.48 23.83 -4.86
C GLU A 125 11.14 23.12 -6.06
N GLU A 126 11.68 21.92 -5.86
CA GLU A 126 12.28 21.12 -6.93
C GLU A 126 11.22 20.62 -7.94
N ILE A 127 10.00 20.32 -7.47
CA ILE A 127 8.84 19.99 -8.31
C ILE A 127 8.47 21.19 -9.17
N GLU A 128 8.32 22.38 -8.59
CA GLU A 128 7.99 23.60 -9.33
C GLU A 128 9.06 23.96 -10.37
N GLN A 129 10.34 23.82 -10.02
CA GLN A 129 11.44 24.04 -10.97
C GLN A 129 11.39 23.04 -12.13
N GLN A 130 11.10 21.76 -11.88
CA GLN A 130 10.96 20.77 -12.94
C GLN A 130 9.74 21.01 -13.84
N ILE A 131 8.60 21.44 -13.27
CA ILE A 131 7.40 21.82 -14.04
C ILE A 131 7.69 23.03 -14.93
N THR A 132 8.47 24.00 -14.44
CA THR A 132 8.82 25.21 -15.18
C THR A 132 9.86 24.93 -16.27
N ARG A 133 10.75 23.95 -16.04
CA ARG A 133 11.84 23.57 -16.96
C ARG A 133 11.38 22.62 -18.06
N ARG A 134 10.35 21.82 -17.83
CA ARG A 134 9.62 21.17 -18.93
C ARG A 134 8.90 22.29 -19.67
N GLU A 135 9.29 22.55 -20.92
CA GLU A 135 8.44 23.34 -21.81
C GLU A 135 7.02 22.81 -21.66
N ARG A 136 6.08 23.68 -21.27
CA ARG A 136 4.66 23.36 -21.37
C ARG A 136 4.51 22.75 -22.77
N PRO A 137 4.08 21.49 -22.92
CA PRO A 137 3.54 21.11 -24.21
C PRO A 137 2.50 22.18 -24.49
N GLU A 138 2.56 22.86 -25.63
CA GLU A 138 1.47 23.74 -26.04
C GLU A 138 0.19 22.93 -25.78
N VAL A 139 -0.59 23.34 -24.79
CA VAL A 139 -1.85 22.69 -24.50
C VAL A 139 -2.70 23.13 -25.68
N LEU A 140 -2.68 22.33 -26.74
CA LEU A 140 -3.62 22.45 -27.82
C LEU A 140 -4.97 22.28 -27.15
N GLU A 141 -5.70 23.37 -26.95
CA GLU A 141 -7.04 23.37 -26.36
C GLU A 141 -7.95 22.59 -27.32
N TYR A 142 -7.95 21.28 -27.14
CA TYR A 142 -8.71 20.36 -27.95
C TYR A 142 -10.09 20.22 -27.31
N THR A 143 -11.07 20.95 -27.84
CA THR A 143 -12.48 20.91 -27.44
C THR A 143 -13.21 19.63 -27.91
N GLY A 144 -12.46 18.60 -28.32
CA GLY A 144 -12.99 17.33 -28.81
C GLY A 144 -13.26 16.33 -27.68
N ARG A 145 -14.49 15.79 -27.63
CA ARG A 145 -14.89 14.73 -26.71
C ARG A 145 -14.09 13.46 -26.99
N HIS A 146 -13.02 13.21 -26.22
CA HIS A 146 -12.24 11.98 -26.35
C HIS A 146 -13.12 10.75 -26.07
N SER A 147 -13.33 9.93 -27.10
CA SER A 147 -14.07 8.66 -27.00
C SER A 147 -13.14 7.46 -26.79
N HIS A 148 -11.82 7.68 -26.64
CA HIS A 148 -10.83 6.64 -26.44
C HIS A 148 -10.45 6.47 -24.97
N ARG A 149 -10.30 5.21 -24.55
CA ARG A 149 -9.88 4.81 -23.21
C ARG A 149 -8.45 5.31 -22.97
N LYS A 150 -8.27 6.22 -22.01
CA LYS A 150 -6.96 6.68 -21.56
C LYS A 150 -6.36 5.62 -20.61
N CYS A 151 -5.14 5.17 -20.88
CA CYS A 151 -4.41 4.23 -20.03
C CYS A 151 -3.25 4.97 -19.37
N MET A 152 -3.02 4.70 -18.09
CA MET A 152 -1.88 5.22 -17.33
C MET A 152 -0.94 4.05 -17.02
N GLU A 153 0.34 4.20 -17.33
CA GLU A 153 1.39 3.27 -16.89
C GLU A 153 2.01 3.84 -15.61
N LEU A 154 1.98 3.06 -14.52
CA LEU A 154 2.53 3.44 -13.23
C LEU A 154 3.79 2.62 -12.96
N LEU A 155 4.92 3.30 -12.74
CA LEU A 155 6.18 2.70 -12.30
C LEU A 155 6.45 3.12 -10.86
N LEU A 156 6.58 2.14 -9.96
CA LEU A 156 6.95 2.35 -8.56
C LEU A 156 8.41 1.95 -8.38
N VAL A 157 9.25 2.89 -7.95
CA VAL A 157 10.68 2.67 -7.71
C VAL A 157 10.91 2.68 -6.21
N PHE A 158 11.48 1.59 -5.68
CA PHE A 158 11.79 1.44 -4.26
C PHE A 158 13.31 1.48 -4.07
N ASP A 159 13.79 2.35 -3.18
CA ASP A 159 15.21 2.35 -2.79
C ASP A 159 15.43 1.26 -1.72
N PRO A 160 16.26 0.23 -1.99
CA PRO A 160 16.49 -0.86 -1.05
C PRO A 160 17.11 -0.39 0.27
N LYS A 161 17.83 0.74 0.30
CA LYS A 161 18.43 1.28 1.53
C LYS A 161 17.41 1.86 2.52
N ARG A 162 16.16 2.06 2.10
CA ARG A 162 15.07 2.60 2.94
C ARG A 162 14.02 1.55 3.36
N ALA A 163 14.10 0.33 2.84
CA ALA A 163 13.16 -0.75 3.15
C ALA A 163 13.50 -1.55 4.42
N GLN A 164 14.41 -1.05 5.27
CA GLN A 164 14.61 -1.59 6.60
C GLN A 164 13.61 -0.95 7.55
N ALA A 165 12.74 -1.78 8.14
CA ALA A 165 11.97 -1.37 9.30
C ALA A 165 12.95 -0.82 10.36
N PRO A 166 12.63 0.30 11.03
CA PRO A 166 13.47 0.77 12.13
C PRO A 166 13.62 -0.38 13.13
N ASP A 167 14.86 -0.63 13.56
CA ASP A 167 15.15 -1.53 14.68
C ASP A 167 14.39 -1.00 15.90
N VAL A 168 13.24 -1.59 16.21
CA VAL A 168 12.50 -1.28 17.42
C VAL A 168 13.11 -2.13 18.52
N GLN A 169 13.97 -1.51 19.33
CA GLN A 169 14.32 -2.06 20.63
C GLN A 169 13.02 -2.25 21.41
N ALA A 170 12.68 -3.51 21.69
CA ALA A 170 11.64 -3.86 22.64
C ALA A 170 12.05 -3.36 24.02
N GLN A 171 11.14 -2.61 24.67
CA GLN A 171 11.16 -2.40 26.13
C GLN A 171 10.34 -3.51 26.80
#